data_AF-A0A8E6B2Y2-F1
#
_entry.id   AF-A0A8E6B2Y2-F1
#
_cell.length_a   1.000
_cell.length_b   1.000
_cell.length_c   1.000
_cell.angle_alpha   90.00
_cell.angle_beta   90.00
_cell.angle_gamma   90.00
#
_symmetry.space_group_name_H-M   'P 1'
#
loop_
_entity.id
_entity.type
_entity.pdbx_description
1 polymer ?
#
loop_
_entity_poly.entity_id
_entity_poly.type
_entity_poly.pdbx_seq_one_letter_code
_entity_poly.pdbx_strand_id
1 'polypeptide(L)'
;MFSKIRISLALAILVSAGCSKTGAPPAIADATVQKQKTIVELINSPALQRFRENETIDWTDAVPGPDEVENEMAEKYPLKRNLKAQNQNALMMKKYYEETLIETYKKSGHRDPAWDDLTIKSMRSLILAMVRLEGARTDHFQDSYLFAKAAYEKGCRDAIIFHLLSLLPKFMGEYFPEKAYPFAQEAVKKMATASYPLSWQFGAKMRLLNIELDLAKLKPKFEYNTKLIDEQRDCLPLLWREPNLPMSTGIQYTREVIQLYTDAGKKTLDATADVEAVLSDIPKATTALACIKGIFLIEIAWKFRGSKPASETTDKQFEKFQEHLNEAELCLRKAWSQDQNLSLAAALMIRVCMGQGLPREEMELWFKRVLDSDNSSAIYEACYYKLGYLKPQWHGSEAEVRAFARQCMRTWDDVLLLPLLMIEAQNMLGGLKGYPRGIALKRLQEEDPTYWDDLKPLYAHYAKLRPDYRGPRTLLAYLAGFGLEKYDLCVRELFLLGDGYSRYEIAQQPEIKATWVRHPDSVDRYEPVADAALRNFLNQLERIAPSK
;
A
#
# COMPACT_ATOMS: atom_id res chain seq x y z
N MET A 1 34.01 27.91 3.44
CA MET A 1 34.35 26.47 3.42
C MET A 1 33.11 25.58 3.57
N PHE A 2 32.17 25.90 4.48
CA PHE A 2 30.91 25.17 4.66
C PHE A 2 29.90 25.25 3.50
N SER A 3 29.95 26.24 2.62
CA SER A 3 29.07 26.31 1.44
C SER A 3 29.48 25.37 0.29
N LYS A 4 30.76 25.01 0.17
CA LYS A 4 31.28 24.10 -0.88
C LYS A 4 31.08 22.62 -0.55
N ILE A 5 31.00 22.28 0.74
CA ILE A 5 30.73 20.93 1.25
C ILE A 5 29.24 20.55 1.08
N ARG A 6 28.33 21.54 1.07
CA ARG A 6 26.88 21.33 0.99
C ARG A 6 26.38 20.97 -0.42
N ILE A 7 26.90 21.62 -1.46
CA ILE A 7 26.60 21.35 -2.88
C ILE A 7 27.01 19.92 -3.30
N SER A 8 27.96 19.32 -2.57
CA SER A 8 28.53 18.02 -2.91
C SER A 8 27.75 16.82 -2.36
N LEU A 9 26.83 17.02 -1.39
CA LEU A 9 25.99 15.94 -0.81
C LEU A 9 24.78 15.61 -1.69
N ALA A 10 24.18 16.63 -2.31
CA ALA A 10 23.02 16.46 -3.18
C ALA A 10 23.44 15.87 -4.53
N LEU A 11 24.53 16.35 -5.16
CA LEU A 11 25.04 15.84 -6.46
C LEU A 11 25.55 14.38 -6.44
N ALA A 12 25.75 13.87 -5.24
CA ALA A 12 26.35 12.63 -4.86
C ALA A 12 25.35 11.45 -4.94
N ILE A 13 24.16 11.64 -4.34
CA ILE A 13 23.04 10.70 -4.38
C ILE A 13 22.43 10.62 -5.80
N LEU A 14 22.75 11.58 -6.68
CA LEU A 14 22.11 11.76 -7.99
C LEU A 14 22.76 11.05 -9.18
N VAL A 15 23.92 10.41 -8.99
CA VAL A 15 24.69 9.82 -10.11
C VAL A 15 24.82 8.29 -10.01
N SER A 16 24.52 7.67 -8.85
CA SER A 16 24.54 6.21 -8.70
C SER A 16 23.35 5.49 -9.38
N ALA A 17 22.27 6.19 -9.71
CA ALA A 17 21.02 5.59 -10.20
C ALA A 17 20.87 5.48 -11.73
N GLY A 18 21.85 5.89 -12.55
CA GLY A 18 21.65 5.86 -14.00
C GLY A 18 22.89 6.12 -14.85
N CYS A 19 23.75 5.11 -14.99
CA CYS A 19 24.60 4.95 -16.17
C CYS A 19 25.20 3.54 -16.19
N SER A 20 24.45 2.57 -16.70
CA SER A 20 25.07 1.38 -17.27
C SER A 20 24.25 0.92 -18.47
N LYS A 21 24.75 1.23 -19.68
CA LYS A 21 24.70 0.33 -20.86
C LYS A 21 25.22 0.90 -22.19
N THR A 22 25.74 2.12 -22.26
CA THR A 22 26.45 2.57 -23.48
C THR A 22 27.76 3.21 -23.07
N GLY A 23 28.88 2.74 -23.65
CA GLY A 23 30.23 3.17 -23.32
C GLY A 23 30.33 4.69 -23.23
N ALA A 24 30.42 5.20 -22.01
CA ALA A 24 30.55 6.62 -21.76
C ALA A 24 32.01 7.04 -22.02
N PRO A 25 32.25 8.26 -22.53
CA PRO A 25 33.60 8.79 -22.71
C PRO A 25 34.40 8.75 -21.39
N PRO A 26 35.73 8.57 -21.44
CA PRO A 26 36.61 8.50 -20.26
C PRO A 26 36.41 9.65 -19.25
N ALA A 27 36.10 10.86 -19.75
CA ALA A 27 35.84 12.03 -18.92
C ALA A 27 34.58 11.91 -18.02
N ILE A 28 33.59 11.09 -18.40
CA ILE A 28 32.40 10.84 -17.57
C ILE A 28 32.70 9.78 -16.50
N ALA A 29 33.54 8.80 -16.82
CA ALA A 29 34.00 7.80 -15.84
C ALA A 29 34.81 8.45 -14.72
N ASP A 30 35.74 9.34 -15.06
CA ASP A 30 36.54 10.09 -14.07
C ASP A 30 35.68 11.03 -13.22
N ALA A 31 34.68 11.69 -13.82
CA ALA A 31 33.71 12.51 -13.08
C ALA A 31 32.84 11.67 -12.13
N THR A 32 32.54 10.42 -12.48
CA THR A 32 31.77 9.49 -11.63
C THR A 32 32.61 8.98 -10.46
N VAL A 33 33.87 8.62 -10.71
CA VAL A 33 34.84 8.20 -9.67
C VAL A 33 35.14 9.34 -8.70
N GLN A 34 35.35 10.56 -9.21
CA GLN A 34 35.60 11.73 -8.36
C GLN A 34 34.37 12.08 -7.50
N LYS A 35 33.14 11.93 -8.04
CA LYS A 35 31.89 12.14 -7.28
C LYS A 35 31.66 11.07 -6.22
N GLN A 36 31.93 9.80 -6.52
CA GLN A 36 31.86 8.72 -5.52
C GLN A 36 32.87 8.94 -4.39
N LYS A 37 34.06 9.44 -4.70
CA LYS A 37 35.05 9.84 -3.70
C LYS A 37 34.55 10.98 -2.81
N THR A 38 33.89 11.99 -3.38
CA THR A 38 33.30 13.10 -2.61
C THR A 38 32.15 12.64 -1.71
N ILE A 39 31.32 11.68 -2.14
CA ILE A 39 30.30 11.04 -1.28
C ILE A 39 30.95 10.40 -0.07
N VAL A 40 31.96 9.56 -0.29
CA VAL A 40 32.62 8.80 0.76
C VAL A 40 33.36 9.74 1.73
N GLU A 41 34.03 10.78 1.22
CA GLU A 41 34.66 11.82 2.05
C GLU A 41 33.65 12.62 2.87
N LEU A 42 32.44 12.82 2.35
CA LEU A 42 31.38 13.55 3.02
C LEU A 42 30.65 12.70 4.07
N ILE A 43 30.34 11.44 3.75
CA ILE A 43 29.86 10.40 4.68
C ILE A 43 30.85 10.25 5.85
N ASN A 44 32.15 10.30 5.56
CA ASN A 44 33.21 10.21 6.56
C ASN A 44 33.64 11.58 7.11
N SER A 45 32.92 12.66 6.81
CA SER A 45 33.29 13.98 7.31
C SER A 45 33.07 14.04 8.83
N PRO A 46 33.93 14.78 9.57
CA PRO A 46 33.76 14.95 11.02
C PRO A 46 32.40 15.53 11.42
N ALA A 47 31.72 16.28 10.53
CA ALA A 47 30.37 16.80 10.77
C ALA A 47 29.31 15.69 10.77
N LEU A 48 29.41 14.73 9.84
CA LEU A 48 28.53 13.56 9.77
C LEU A 48 28.89 12.49 10.79
N GLN A 49 30.17 12.33 11.14
CA GLN A 49 30.60 11.51 12.28
C GLN A 49 30.07 12.06 13.60
N ARG A 50 30.10 13.39 13.82
CA ARG A 50 29.44 14.02 14.98
C ARG A 50 27.93 13.76 15.02
N PHE A 51 27.25 13.72 13.87
CA PHE A 51 25.83 13.30 13.82
C PHE A 51 25.63 11.83 14.21
N ARG A 52 26.55 10.94 13.83
CA ARG A 52 26.52 9.52 14.25
C ARG A 52 26.83 9.35 15.74
N GLU A 53 27.66 10.20 16.31
CA GLU A 53 28.22 10.04 17.65
C GLU A 53 27.50 10.86 18.74
N ASN A 54 26.89 12.00 18.41
CA ASN A 54 26.42 12.99 19.40
C ASN A 54 24.90 13.25 19.47
N GLU A 55 24.06 12.63 18.64
CA GLU A 55 22.60 12.75 18.81
C GLU A 55 21.96 11.38 18.92
N THR A 56 22.02 10.80 20.12
CA THR A 56 20.82 10.11 20.60
C THR A 56 19.74 11.18 20.64
N ILE A 57 18.98 11.33 19.55
CA ILE A 57 17.68 12.02 19.65
C ILE A 57 17.02 11.36 20.84
N ASP A 58 16.75 12.16 21.86
CA ASP A 58 16.12 11.66 23.05
C ASP A 58 14.69 11.27 22.67
N TRP A 59 14.58 10.01 22.28
CA TRP A 59 13.35 9.32 21.97
C TRP A 59 12.70 8.76 23.24
N THR A 60 13.22 9.11 24.43
CA THR A 60 12.66 8.67 25.71
C THR A 60 11.44 9.46 26.15
N ASP A 61 11.04 10.48 25.38
CA ASP A 61 9.74 11.13 25.57
C ASP A 61 8.64 10.06 25.56
N ALA A 62 8.04 9.86 26.73
CA ALA A 62 6.90 8.98 26.86
C ALA A 62 5.77 9.49 25.97
N VAL A 63 5.00 8.57 25.38
CA VAL A 63 3.70 8.92 24.82
C VAL A 63 2.94 9.69 25.91
N PRO A 64 2.41 10.90 25.61
CA PRO A 64 1.59 11.61 26.57
C PRO A 64 0.53 10.69 27.19
N GLY A 65 0.31 10.83 28.49
CA GLY A 65 -0.75 10.09 29.18
C GLY A 65 -2.10 10.34 28.51
N PRO A 66 -3.06 9.39 28.60
CA PRO A 66 -4.38 9.59 28.02
C PRO A 66 -5.07 10.80 28.65
N ASP A 67 -5.61 11.68 27.80
CA ASP A 67 -6.53 12.71 28.24
C ASP A 67 -7.91 12.12 28.62
N GLU A 68 -8.84 12.97 29.06
CA GLU A 68 -10.17 12.54 29.51
C GLU A 68 -10.97 11.86 28.39
N VAL A 69 -10.92 12.39 27.16
CA VAL A 69 -11.63 11.82 25.99
C VAL A 69 -11.04 10.46 25.61
N GLU A 70 -9.72 10.33 25.70
CA GLU A 70 -9.02 9.07 25.49
C GLU A 70 -9.39 8.02 26.54
N ASN A 71 -9.46 8.40 27.81
CA ASN A 71 -9.86 7.49 28.87
C ASN A 71 -11.30 7.03 28.68
N GLU A 72 -12.23 7.96 28.39
CA GLU A 72 -13.62 7.64 28.11
C GLU A 72 -13.75 6.68 26.92
N MET A 73 -13.04 6.95 25.81
CA MET A 73 -13.09 6.06 24.65
C MET A 73 -12.43 4.71 24.89
N ALA A 74 -11.33 4.67 25.64
CA ALA A 74 -10.66 3.41 25.97
C ALA A 74 -11.52 2.54 26.88
N GLU A 75 -12.24 3.14 27.83
CA GLU A 75 -13.18 2.46 28.71
C GLU A 75 -14.41 1.97 27.95
N LYS A 76 -15.03 2.86 27.16
CA LYS A 76 -16.28 2.56 26.45
C LYS A 76 -16.09 1.65 25.24
N TYR A 77 -14.97 1.78 24.55
CA TYR A 77 -14.66 1.08 23.30
C TYR A 77 -13.24 0.51 23.31
N PRO A 78 -12.97 -0.51 24.14
CA PRO A 78 -11.63 -1.07 24.28
C PRO A 78 -11.17 -1.73 22.98
N LEU A 79 -9.96 -1.40 22.53
CA LEU A 79 -9.28 -2.07 21.42
C LEU A 79 -8.62 -3.38 21.88
N LYS A 80 -9.42 -4.26 22.51
CA LYS A 80 -8.96 -5.56 23.00
C LYS A 80 -8.96 -6.56 21.85
N ARG A 81 -7.85 -7.31 21.69
CA ARG A 81 -7.65 -8.20 20.55
C ARG A 81 -7.42 -9.63 20.96
N ASN A 82 -7.83 -10.54 20.08
CA ASN A 82 -7.43 -11.94 20.11
C ASN A 82 -6.13 -12.16 19.32
N LEU A 83 -5.00 -11.62 19.79
CA LEU A 83 -3.69 -11.72 19.09
C LEU A 83 -3.32 -13.16 18.68
N LYS A 84 -3.74 -14.15 19.47
CA LYS A 84 -3.50 -15.56 19.18
C LYS A 84 -4.19 -16.01 17.89
N ALA A 85 -5.48 -15.72 17.73
CA ALA A 85 -6.22 -16.11 16.52
C ALA A 85 -5.73 -15.38 15.26
N GLN A 86 -5.35 -14.11 15.43
CA GLN A 86 -4.81 -13.28 14.36
C GLN A 86 -3.50 -13.86 13.80
N ASN A 87 -2.59 -14.26 14.68
CA ASN A 87 -1.36 -14.92 14.30
C ASN A 87 -1.63 -16.27 13.60
N GLN A 88 -2.65 -17.01 14.02
CA GLN A 88 -3.00 -18.29 13.39
C GLN A 88 -3.46 -18.13 11.94
N ASN A 89 -4.31 -17.14 11.64
CA ASN A 89 -4.77 -16.91 10.27
C ASN A 89 -3.65 -16.46 9.34
N ALA A 90 -2.80 -15.55 9.80
CA ALA A 90 -1.66 -15.09 9.01
C ALA A 90 -0.62 -16.23 8.80
N LEU A 91 -0.43 -17.12 9.79
CA LEU A 91 0.36 -18.35 9.64
C LEU A 91 -0.28 -19.34 8.66
N MET A 92 -1.61 -19.48 8.66
CA MET A 92 -2.33 -20.32 7.69
C MET A 92 -2.14 -19.81 6.26
N MET A 93 -2.28 -18.50 6.04
CA MET A 93 -2.02 -17.85 4.76
C MET A 93 -0.57 -18.07 4.31
N LYS A 94 0.39 -17.87 5.22
CA LYS A 94 1.82 -18.09 4.95
C LYS A 94 2.07 -19.52 4.52
N LYS A 95 1.51 -20.50 5.26
CA LYS A 95 1.62 -21.92 4.94
C LYS A 95 1.04 -22.23 3.56
N TYR A 96 -0.16 -21.75 3.26
CA TYR A 96 -0.78 -21.92 1.94
C TYR A 96 0.13 -21.43 0.81
N TYR A 97 0.69 -20.22 0.95
CA TYR A 97 1.58 -19.70 -0.09
C TYR A 97 2.93 -20.42 -0.14
N GLU A 98 3.51 -20.83 1.00
CA GLU A 98 4.75 -21.63 1.00
C GLU A 98 4.56 -22.95 0.26
N GLU A 99 3.44 -23.64 0.48
CA GLU A 99 3.10 -24.90 -0.19
C GLU A 99 2.83 -24.70 -1.69
N THR A 100 1.98 -23.73 -2.04
CA THR A 100 1.55 -23.53 -3.44
C THR A 100 2.60 -22.85 -4.31
N LEU A 101 3.55 -22.11 -3.71
CA LEU A 101 4.56 -21.34 -4.43
C LEU A 101 5.95 -21.97 -4.32
N ILE A 102 6.50 -22.06 -3.11
CA ILE A 102 7.89 -22.47 -2.87
C ILE A 102 8.04 -23.98 -3.03
N GLU A 103 7.19 -24.78 -2.40
CA GLU A 103 7.29 -26.23 -2.49
C GLU A 103 6.97 -26.72 -3.91
N THR A 104 6.06 -26.03 -4.61
CA THR A 104 5.80 -26.32 -6.02
C THR A 104 6.99 -25.97 -6.92
N TYR A 105 7.67 -24.83 -6.70
CA TYR A 105 8.93 -24.53 -7.40
C TYR A 105 10.00 -25.59 -7.14
N LYS A 106 10.18 -26.00 -5.88
CA LYS A 106 11.19 -27.02 -5.52
C LYS A 106 10.92 -28.37 -6.18
N LYS A 107 9.65 -28.73 -6.35
CA LYS A 107 9.21 -30.01 -6.92
C LYS A 107 9.24 -30.03 -8.45
N SER A 108 8.82 -28.94 -9.09
CA SER A 108 8.51 -28.93 -10.52
C SER A 108 8.97 -27.67 -11.27
N GLY A 109 9.56 -26.70 -10.58
CA GLY A 109 10.12 -25.50 -11.20
C GLY A 109 11.40 -25.79 -11.99
N HIS A 110 11.81 -24.83 -12.80
CA HIS A 110 13.09 -24.84 -13.50
C HIS A 110 14.21 -24.44 -12.54
N ARG A 111 14.89 -25.46 -12.01
CA ARG A 111 15.88 -25.31 -10.94
C ARG A 111 17.32 -25.34 -11.44
N ASP A 112 18.16 -24.50 -10.84
CA ASP A 112 19.61 -24.48 -11.02
C ASP A 112 20.27 -23.81 -9.80
N PRO A 113 21.40 -24.35 -9.29
CA PRO A 113 22.12 -23.74 -8.18
C PRO A 113 22.49 -22.26 -8.36
N ALA A 114 22.65 -21.78 -9.60
CA ALA A 114 22.99 -20.39 -9.90
C ALA A 114 21.89 -19.40 -9.46
N TRP A 115 20.62 -19.78 -9.52
CA TRP A 115 19.48 -18.89 -9.22
C TRP A 115 18.45 -19.43 -8.22
N ASP A 116 18.53 -20.69 -7.79
CA ASP A 116 17.55 -21.30 -6.88
C ASP A 116 17.35 -20.50 -5.59
N ASP A 117 18.44 -20.09 -4.92
CA ASP A 117 18.36 -19.32 -3.67
C ASP A 117 17.70 -17.94 -3.88
N LEU A 118 18.03 -17.24 -4.97
CA LEU A 118 17.43 -15.96 -5.32
C LEU A 118 15.92 -16.12 -5.61
N THR A 119 15.57 -17.18 -6.32
CA THR A 119 14.18 -17.48 -6.69
C THR A 119 13.35 -17.76 -5.43
N ILE A 120 13.86 -18.57 -4.50
CA ILE A 120 13.21 -18.86 -3.22
C ILE A 120 13.11 -17.61 -2.33
N LYS A 121 14.17 -16.81 -2.24
CA LYS A 121 14.14 -15.53 -1.50
C LYS A 121 13.09 -14.58 -2.06
N SER A 122 13.00 -14.47 -3.38
CA SER A 122 11.98 -13.66 -4.05
C SER A 122 10.56 -14.07 -3.66
N MET A 123 10.26 -15.38 -3.71
CA MET A 123 8.96 -15.91 -3.30
C MET A 123 8.67 -15.68 -1.83
N ARG A 124 9.63 -15.92 -0.93
CA ARG A 124 9.46 -15.66 0.51
C ARG A 124 9.14 -14.21 0.80
N SER A 125 9.86 -13.28 0.17
CA SER A 125 9.58 -11.84 0.31
C SER A 125 8.17 -11.51 -0.19
N LEU A 126 7.72 -12.06 -1.32
CA LEU A 126 6.33 -11.87 -1.76
C LEU A 126 5.33 -12.41 -0.72
N ILE A 127 5.57 -13.60 -0.17
CA ILE A 127 4.69 -14.20 0.84
C ILE A 127 4.57 -13.28 2.04
N LEU A 128 5.69 -12.80 2.58
CA LEU A 128 5.70 -11.86 3.71
C LEU A 128 4.93 -10.57 3.39
N ALA A 129 5.08 -10.04 2.18
CA ALA A 129 4.32 -8.88 1.72
C ALA A 129 2.81 -9.13 1.68
N MET A 130 2.38 -10.30 1.20
CA MET A 130 0.96 -10.65 1.04
C MET A 130 0.28 -10.99 2.36
N VAL A 131 0.95 -11.67 3.28
CA VAL A 131 0.35 -12.14 4.55
C VAL A 131 0.37 -11.09 5.65
N ARG A 132 1.07 -9.97 5.44
CA ARG A 132 1.22 -8.86 6.41
C ARG A 132 1.69 -9.32 7.80
N LEU A 133 2.38 -10.47 7.92
CA LEU A 133 2.87 -11.03 9.19
C LEU A 133 3.96 -10.17 9.86
N GLU A 134 4.56 -9.24 9.11
CA GLU A 134 5.71 -8.46 9.54
C GLU A 134 5.46 -6.95 9.42
N GLY A 135 4.21 -6.50 9.55
CA GLY A 135 3.82 -5.18 9.07
C GLY A 135 3.71 -5.24 7.55
N ALA A 136 2.84 -4.44 6.94
CA ALA A 136 2.82 -4.33 5.48
C ALA A 136 4.12 -3.66 5.01
N ARG A 137 5.22 -4.43 4.91
CA ARG A 137 6.46 -3.87 4.44
C ARG A 137 6.39 -3.72 2.93
N THR A 138 6.31 -2.48 2.47
CA THR A 138 6.51 -2.13 1.06
C THR A 138 7.88 -2.60 0.56
N ASP A 139 8.86 -2.74 1.46
CA ASP A 139 10.18 -3.31 1.15
C ASP A 139 10.13 -4.79 0.74
N HIS A 140 9.19 -5.59 1.21
CA HIS A 140 9.12 -7.00 0.84
C HIS A 140 8.72 -7.18 -0.63
N PHE A 141 7.87 -6.30 -1.18
CA PHE A 141 7.62 -6.26 -2.62
C PHE A 141 8.88 -5.85 -3.39
N GLN A 142 9.64 -4.88 -2.87
CA GLN A 142 10.92 -4.45 -3.45
C GLN A 142 11.96 -5.57 -3.46
N ASP A 143 12.18 -6.20 -2.32
CA ASP A 143 13.14 -7.30 -2.17
C ASP A 143 12.74 -8.47 -3.06
N SER A 144 11.44 -8.80 -3.10
CA SER A 144 10.91 -9.81 -4.02
C SER A 144 11.28 -9.49 -5.47
N TYR A 145 11.13 -8.23 -5.90
CA TYR A 145 11.44 -7.79 -7.25
C TYR A 145 12.94 -7.87 -7.54
N LEU A 146 13.78 -7.37 -6.63
CA LEU A 146 15.23 -7.37 -6.79
C LEU A 146 15.77 -8.80 -6.88
N PHE A 147 15.28 -9.72 -6.04
CA PHE A 147 15.65 -11.12 -6.12
C PHE A 147 15.14 -11.81 -7.39
N ALA A 148 13.91 -11.54 -7.83
CA ALA A 148 13.37 -12.08 -9.09
C ALA A 148 14.19 -11.61 -10.29
N LYS A 149 14.55 -10.33 -10.32
CA LYS A 149 15.38 -9.73 -11.37
C LYS A 149 16.78 -10.36 -11.40
N ALA A 150 17.42 -10.48 -10.24
CA ALA A 150 18.73 -11.13 -10.14
C ALA A 150 18.68 -12.59 -10.59
N ALA A 151 17.63 -13.35 -10.24
CA ALA A 151 17.44 -14.72 -10.72
C ALA A 151 17.29 -14.78 -12.24
N TYR A 152 16.49 -13.89 -12.82
CA TYR A 152 16.31 -13.80 -14.28
C TYR A 152 17.61 -13.45 -15.02
N GLU A 153 18.39 -12.49 -14.49
CA GLU A 153 19.68 -12.10 -15.05
C GLU A 153 20.70 -13.25 -15.02
N LYS A 154 20.60 -14.15 -14.04
CA LYS A 154 21.38 -15.39 -13.97
C LYS A 154 20.88 -16.53 -14.85
N GLY A 155 19.82 -16.30 -15.63
CA GLY A 155 19.30 -17.29 -16.58
C GLY A 155 18.06 -18.04 -16.12
N CYS A 156 17.47 -17.72 -14.95
CA CYS A 156 16.20 -18.33 -14.55
C CYS A 156 15.10 -17.99 -15.57
N ARG A 157 14.41 -19.03 -16.06
CA ARG A 157 13.29 -18.92 -17.00
C ARG A 157 12.04 -19.64 -16.50
N ASP A 158 11.95 -19.80 -15.18
CA ASP A 158 10.77 -20.36 -14.52
C ASP A 158 9.55 -19.43 -14.69
N ALA A 159 8.37 -20.04 -14.85
CA ALA A 159 7.11 -19.32 -15.02
C ALA A 159 6.85 -18.30 -13.90
N ILE A 160 7.20 -18.63 -12.65
CA ILE A 160 6.96 -17.73 -11.53
C ILE A 160 7.83 -16.48 -11.60
N ILE A 161 9.08 -16.57 -12.06
CA ILE A 161 9.95 -15.40 -12.20
C ILE A 161 9.39 -14.42 -13.22
N PHE A 162 8.87 -14.92 -14.35
CA PHE A 162 8.17 -14.08 -15.32
C PHE A 162 6.93 -13.40 -14.71
N HIS A 163 6.14 -14.15 -13.93
CA HIS A 163 4.98 -13.58 -13.25
C HIS A 163 5.37 -12.47 -12.27
N LEU A 164 6.36 -12.70 -11.41
CA LEU A 164 6.85 -11.72 -10.43
C LEU A 164 7.40 -10.45 -11.10
N LEU A 165 8.18 -10.60 -12.18
CA LEU A 165 8.72 -9.46 -12.94
C LEU A 165 7.63 -8.65 -13.65
N SER A 166 6.50 -9.27 -13.99
CA SER A 166 5.34 -8.55 -14.51
C SER A 166 4.53 -7.85 -13.41
N LEU A 167 4.46 -8.44 -12.21
CA LEU A 167 3.62 -7.98 -11.10
C LEU A 167 4.26 -6.83 -10.30
N LEU A 168 5.49 -7.03 -9.85
CA LEU A 168 6.10 -6.25 -8.79
C LEU A 168 6.49 -4.79 -9.14
N PRO A 169 6.83 -4.43 -10.40
CA PRO A 169 7.13 -3.03 -10.74
C PRO A 169 6.01 -2.04 -10.37
N LYS A 170 4.75 -2.50 -10.32
CA LYS A 170 3.58 -1.70 -9.88
C LYS A 170 3.70 -1.22 -8.44
N PHE A 171 4.21 -2.06 -7.55
CA PHE A 171 4.40 -1.70 -6.13
C PHE A 171 5.62 -0.81 -5.91
N MET A 172 6.54 -0.76 -6.88
CA MET A 172 7.75 0.04 -6.82
C MET A 172 7.59 1.47 -7.35
N GLY A 173 6.45 1.80 -7.96
CA GLY A 173 6.32 3.02 -8.75
C GLY A 173 7.17 3.00 -10.03
N GLU A 174 7.68 1.84 -10.44
CA GLU A 174 8.49 1.63 -11.66
C GLU A 174 7.67 0.93 -12.76
N TYR A 175 6.36 1.06 -12.72
CA TYR A 175 5.48 0.35 -13.63
C TYR A 175 5.35 1.03 -14.98
N PHE A 176 5.86 0.32 -15.99
CA PHE A 176 5.68 0.64 -17.39
C PHE A 176 4.99 -0.58 -18.04
N PRO A 177 3.71 -0.47 -18.43
CA PRO A 177 2.97 -1.57 -19.03
C PRO A 177 3.73 -2.24 -20.19
N GLU A 178 4.44 -1.47 -21.03
CA GLU A 178 5.24 -1.97 -22.14
C GLU A 178 6.39 -2.89 -21.72
N LYS A 179 7.03 -2.58 -20.59
CA LYS A 179 8.13 -3.40 -20.07
C LYS A 179 7.60 -4.64 -19.37
N ALA A 180 6.46 -4.54 -18.71
CA ALA A 180 5.84 -5.66 -17.99
C ALA A 180 5.15 -6.66 -18.93
N TYR A 181 4.64 -6.21 -20.07
CA TYR A 181 3.84 -7.01 -21.00
C TYR A 181 4.55 -8.28 -21.52
N PRO A 182 5.80 -8.23 -22.03
CA PRO A 182 6.49 -9.45 -22.46
C PRO A 182 6.68 -10.48 -21.34
N PHE A 183 6.92 -10.02 -20.11
CA PHE A 183 7.03 -10.92 -18.96
C PHE A 183 5.68 -11.57 -18.63
N ALA A 184 4.57 -10.82 -18.70
CA ALA A 184 3.24 -11.36 -18.45
C ALA A 184 2.83 -12.41 -19.50
N GLN A 185 3.12 -12.16 -20.78
CA GLN A 185 2.85 -13.13 -21.86
C GLN A 185 3.61 -14.45 -21.64
N GLU A 186 4.91 -14.37 -21.35
CA GLU A 186 5.72 -15.56 -21.06
C GLU A 186 5.28 -16.25 -19.77
N ALA A 187 4.86 -15.51 -18.74
CA ALA A 187 4.31 -16.07 -17.51
C ALA A 187 3.07 -16.93 -17.81
N VAL A 188 2.08 -16.40 -18.53
CA VAL A 188 0.85 -17.13 -18.88
C VAL A 188 1.17 -18.38 -19.69
N LYS A 189 2.01 -18.25 -20.72
CA LYS A 189 2.42 -19.37 -21.58
C LYS A 189 3.08 -20.49 -20.78
N LYS A 190 4.04 -20.16 -19.92
CA LYS A 190 4.81 -21.14 -19.15
C LYS A 190 3.99 -21.73 -18.00
N MET A 191 3.16 -20.92 -17.34
CA MET A 191 2.29 -21.40 -16.25
C MET A 191 1.25 -22.40 -16.76
N ALA A 192 0.74 -22.26 -17.98
CA ALA A 192 -0.20 -23.22 -18.57
C ALA A 192 0.37 -24.64 -18.70
N THR A 193 1.70 -24.77 -18.74
CA THR A 193 2.40 -26.06 -18.83
C THR A 193 3.10 -26.47 -17.53
N ALA A 194 3.15 -25.58 -16.54
CA ALA A 194 3.81 -25.81 -15.27
C ALA A 194 2.87 -26.46 -14.26
N SER A 195 3.41 -27.14 -13.24
CA SER A 195 2.60 -27.76 -12.18
C SER A 195 2.18 -26.80 -11.07
N TYR A 196 2.24 -25.48 -11.30
CA TYR A 196 1.76 -24.49 -10.35
C TYR A 196 0.24 -24.62 -10.14
N PRO A 197 -0.26 -24.45 -8.91
CA PRO A 197 -1.69 -24.46 -8.62
C PRO A 197 -2.48 -23.45 -9.45
N LEU A 198 -3.78 -23.71 -9.62
CA LEU A 198 -4.65 -22.91 -10.46
C LEU A 198 -4.67 -21.44 -10.01
N SER A 199 -4.59 -21.15 -8.71
CA SER A 199 -4.52 -19.78 -8.20
C SER A 199 -3.39 -18.95 -8.82
N TRP A 200 -2.22 -19.55 -9.04
CA TRP A 200 -1.07 -18.85 -9.64
C TRP A 200 -1.22 -18.69 -11.14
N GLN A 201 -1.73 -19.71 -11.83
CA GLN A 201 -2.05 -19.62 -13.26
C GLN A 201 -3.10 -18.54 -13.53
N PHE A 202 -4.13 -18.49 -12.68
CA PHE A 202 -5.17 -17.47 -12.68
C PHE A 202 -4.56 -16.08 -12.47
N GLY A 203 -3.75 -15.91 -11.42
CA GLY A 203 -3.04 -14.65 -11.15
C GLY A 203 -2.17 -14.15 -12.31
N ALA A 204 -1.50 -15.05 -13.04
CA ALA A 204 -0.72 -14.66 -14.22
C ALA A 204 -1.60 -14.17 -15.38
N LYS A 205 -2.71 -14.84 -15.66
CA LYS A 205 -3.67 -14.41 -16.69
C LYS A 205 -4.33 -13.07 -16.33
N MET A 206 -4.74 -12.91 -15.07
CA MET A 206 -5.25 -11.65 -14.53
C MET A 206 -4.24 -10.50 -14.68
N ARG A 207 -2.95 -10.78 -14.43
CA ARG A 207 -1.91 -9.75 -14.58
C ARG A 207 -1.72 -9.34 -16.04
N LEU A 208 -1.74 -10.28 -16.97
CA LEU A 208 -1.69 -10.00 -18.40
C LEU A 208 -2.86 -9.09 -18.82
N LEU A 209 -4.09 -9.46 -18.46
CA LEU A 209 -5.29 -8.67 -18.76
C LEU A 209 -5.22 -7.23 -18.22
N ASN A 210 -4.76 -7.05 -16.98
CA ASN A 210 -4.56 -5.72 -16.41
C ASN A 210 -3.55 -4.89 -17.21
N ILE A 211 -2.44 -5.50 -17.65
CA ILE A 211 -1.43 -4.81 -18.46
C ILE A 211 -1.99 -4.46 -19.85
N GLU A 212 -2.77 -5.36 -20.46
CA GLU A 212 -3.41 -5.11 -21.75
C GLU A 212 -4.41 -3.94 -21.69
N LEU A 213 -5.21 -3.85 -20.62
CA LEU A 213 -6.12 -2.72 -20.39
C LEU A 213 -5.37 -1.41 -20.17
N ASP A 214 -4.28 -1.44 -19.39
CA ASP A 214 -3.41 -0.27 -19.20
C ASP A 214 -2.78 0.17 -20.54
N LEU A 215 -2.33 -0.78 -21.37
CA LEU A 215 -1.81 -0.50 -22.71
C LEU A 215 -2.88 0.07 -23.64
N ALA A 216 -4.12 -0.41 -23.59
CA ALA A 216 -5.24 0.14 -24.38
C ALA A 216 -5.54 1.61 -24.01
N LYS A 217 -5.43 1.96 -22.72
CA LYS A 217 -5.58 3.34 -22.25
C LYS A 217 -4.45 4.25 -22.76
N LEU A 218 -3.22 3.74 -22.84
CA LEU A 218 -2.04 4.49 -23.32
C LEU A 218 -1.94 4.53 -24.86
N LYS A 219 -2.43 3.49 -25.53
CA LYS A 219 -2.30 3.27 -26.97
C LYS A 219 -3.69 2.93 -27.53
N PRO A 220 -4.43 3.91 -28.09
CA PRO A 220 -5.80 3.69 -28.56
C PRO A 220 -6.00 2.58 -29.60
N LYS A 221 -4.92 2.15 -30.27
CA LYS A 221 -4.93 1.04 -31.24
C LYS A 221 -4.59 -0.33 -30.63
N PHE A 222 -4.29 -0.39 -29.34
CA PHE A 222 -3.99 -1.65 -28.67
C PHE A 222 -5.31 -2.35 -28.34
N GLU A 223 -5.54 -3.48 -28.99
CA GLU A 223 -6.68 -4.36 -28.72
C GLU A 223 -6.32 -5.27 -27.54
N TYR A 224 -7.15 -5.25 -26.49
CA TYR A 224 -7.03 -6.17 -25.36
C TYR A 224 -7.99 -7.35 -25.53
N ASN A 225 -7.64 -8.49 -24.94
CA ASN A 225 -8.36 -9.74 -25.18
C ASN A 225 -9.59 -9.88 -24.27
N THR A 226 -10.75 -9.42 -24.74
CA THR A 226 -12.02 -9.55 -24.02
C THR A 226 -12.42 -11.02 -23.77
N LYS A 227 -12.08 -11.94 -24.69
CA LYS A 227 -12.35 -13.37 -24.51
C LYS A 227 -11.60 -13.95 -23.31
N LEU A 228 -10.39 -13.46 -23.05
CA LEU A 228 -9.60 -13.90 -21.91
C LEU A 228 -10.23 -13.45 -20.58
N ILE A 229 -11.02 -12.35 -20.55
CA ILE A 229 -11.84 -11.98 -19.38
C ILE A 229 -12.95 -13.02 -19.16
N ASP A 230 -13.66 -13.44 -20.22
CA ASP A 230 -14.67 -14.51 -20.13
C ASP A 230 -14.05 -15.85 -19.66
N GLU A 231 -12.87 -16.21 -20.18
CA GLU A 231 -12.14 -17.39 -19.71
C GLU A 231 -11.77 -17.30 -18.22
N GLN A 232 -11.39 -16.11 -17.72
CA GLN A 232 -11.13 -15.92 -16.29
C GLN A 232 -12.41 -16.07 -15.46
N ARG A 233 -13.53 -15.48 -15.90
CA ARG A 233 -14.83 -15.69 -15.27
C ARG A 233 -15.16 -17.19 -15.18
N ASP A 234 -15.02 -17.91 -16.28
CA ASP A 234 -15.39 -19.33 -16.37
C ASP A 234 -14.43 -20.25 -15.58
N CYS A 235 -13.23 -19.76 -15.24
CA CYS A 235 -12.28 -20.47 -14.37
C CYS A 235 -12.52 -20.22 -12.86
N LEU A 236 -13.29 -19.19 -12.47
CA LEU A 236 -13.57 -18.91 -11.06
C LEU A 236 -14.17 -20.12 -10.31
N PRO A 237 -15.10 -20.92 -10.88
CA PRO A 237 -15.65 -22.08 -10.18
C PRO A 237 -14.59 -23.16 -9.89
N LEU A 238 -13.57 -23.29 -10.74
CA LEU A 238 -12.45 -24.21 -10.50
C LEU A 238 -11.53 -23.65 -9.42
N LEU A 239 -11.24 -22.36 -9.45
CA LEU A 239 -10.44 -21.67 -8.45
C LEU A 239 -11.05 -21.81 -7.05
N TRP A 240 -12.35 -21.56 -6.90
CA TRP A 240 -13.03 -21.68 -5.61
C TRP A 240 -13.12 -23.12 -5.07
N ARG A 241 -12.90 -24.13 -5.92
CA ARG A 241 -12.78 -25.55 -5.54
C ARG A 241 -11.34 -25.97 -5.25
N GLU A 242 -10.36 -25.07 -5.43
CA GLU A 242 -8.97 -25.34 -5.08
C GLU A 242 -8.84 -25.62 -3.57
N PRO A 243 -8.23 -26.75 -3.17
CA PRO A 243 -8.05 -27.09 -1.76
C PRO A 243 -7.31 -25.99 -1.00
N ASN A 244 -7.81 -25.66 0.20
CA ASN A 244 -7.21 -24.67 1.10
C ASN A 244 -7.09 -23.24 0.55
N LEU A 245 -7.73 -22.91 -0.59
CA LEU A 245 -7.75 -21.53 -1.10
C LEU A 245 -8.24 -20.58 0.01
N PRO A 246 -7.45 -19.59 0.45
CA PRO A 246 -7.92 -18.68 1.47
C PRO A 246 -9.09 -17.83 1.00
N MET A 247 -10.03 -17.54 1.91
CA MET A 247 -11.22 -16.74 1.60
C MET A 247 -10.85 -15.36 1.02
N SER A 248 -9.84 -14.70 1.61
CA SER A 248 -9.34 -13.40 1.15
C SER A 248 -8.79 -13.45 -0.28
N THR A 249 -8.03 -14.50 -0.63
CA THR A 249 -7.50 -14.72 -1.98
C THR A 249 -8.63 -14.95 -2.99
N GLY A 250 -9.62 -15.77 -2.65
CA GLY A 250 -10.81 -15.99 -3.49
C GLY A 250 -11.61 -14.70 -3.72
N ILE A 251 -11.81 -13.90 -2.67
CA ILE A 251 -12.47 -12.59 -2.75
C ILE A 251 -11.68 -11.65 -3.67
N GLN A 252 -10.36 -11.58 -3.51
CA GLN A 252 -9.50 -10.72 -4.33
C GLN A 252 -9.63 -11.08 -5.81
N TYR A 253 -9.43 -12.33 -6.19
CA TYR A 253 -9.50 -12.74 -7.60
C TYR A 253 -10.89 -12.53 -8.21
N THR A 254 -11.95 -12.86 -7.46
CA THR A 254 -13.33 -12.66 -7.93
C THR A 254 -13.63 -11.17 -8.15
N ARG A 255 -13.21 -10.30 -7.22
CA ARG A 255 -13.34 -8.85 -7.35
C ARG A 255 -12.56 -8.31 -8.55
N GLU A 256 -11.33 -8.79 -8.75
CA GLU A 256 -10.50 -8.37 -9.88
C GLU A 256 -11.12 -8.73 -11.23
N VAL A 257 -11.77 -9.90 -11.39
CA VAL A 257 -12.49 -10.25 -12.64
C VAL A 257 -13.63 -9.26 -12.91
N ILE A 258 -14.41 -8.92 -11.89
CA ILE A 258 -15.49 -7.92 -12.02
C ILE A 258 -14.92 -6.54 -12.40
N GLN A 259 -13.76 -6.18 -11.82
CA GLN A 259 -13.07 -4.94 -12.16
C GLN A 259 -12.56 -4.95 -13.60
N LEU A 260 -12.06 -6.08 -14.13
CA LEU A 260 -11.62 -6.20 -15.52
C LEU A 260 -12.78 -5.94 -16.50
N TYR A 261 -13.96 -6.52 -16.25
CA TYR A 261 -15.15 -6.20 -17.04
C TYR A 261 -15.52 -4.72 -16.94
N THR A 262 -15.42 -4.13 -15.74
CA THR A 262 -15.74 -2.72 -15.53
C THR A 262 -14.78 -1.81 -16.30
N ASP A 263 -13.48 -2.10 -16.25
CA ASP A 263 -12.44 -1.40 -17.00
C ASP A 263 -12.58 -1.60 -18.52
N ALA A 264 -13.14 -2.74 -18.95
CA ALA A 264 -13.52 -3.01 -20.33
C ALA A 264 -14.83 -2.32 -20.76
N GLY A 265 -15.45 -1.51 -19.90
CA GLY A 265 -16.63 -0.70 -20.20
C GLY A 265 -17.98 -1.33 -19.82
N LYS A 266 -18.00 -2.53 -19.25
CA LYS A 266 -19.23 -3.12 -18.70
C LYS A 266 -19.64 -2.40 -17.42
N LYS A 267 -20.94 -2.30 -17.13
CA LYS A 267 -21.38 -1.78 -15.84
C LYS A 267 -21.03 -2.77 -14.73
N THR A 268 -20.55 -2.26 -13.59
CA THR A 268 -20.08 -3.08 -12.47
C THR A 268 -21.13 -4.07 -11.96
N LEU A 269 -22.41 -3.66 -11.88
CA LEU A 269 -23.49 -4.56 -11.43
C LEU A 269 -23.80 -5.66 -12.46
N ASP A 270 -23.75 -5.35 -13.75
CA ASP A 270 -23.92 -6.35 -14.80
C ASP A 270 -22.75 -7.36 -14.78
N ALA A 271 -21.52 -6.88 -14.57
CA ALA A 271 -20.34 -7.73 -14.43
C ALA A 271 -20.41 -8.60 -13.15
N THR A 272 -20.97 -8.06 -12.08
CA THR A 272 -21.21 -8.81 -10.83
C THR A 272 -22.22 -9.92 -11.06
N ALA A 273 -23.33 -9.66 -11.77
CA ALA A 273 -24.35 -10.66 -12.08
C ALA A 273 -23.81 -11.82 -12.93
N ASP A 274 -22.98 -11.53 -13.93
CA ASP A 274 -22.30 -12.56 -14.73
C ASP A 274 -21.44 -13.49 -13.87
N VAL A 275 -20.67 -12.92 -12.94
CA VAL A 275 -19.80 -13.69 -12.04
C VAL A 275 -20.62 -14.46 -11.00
N GLU A 276 -21.73 -13.89 -10.53
CA GLU A 276 -22.68 -14.57 -9.64
C GLU A 276 -23.28 -15.81 -10.30
N ALA A 277 -23.63 -15.73 -11.58
CA ALA A 277 -24.20 -16.85 -12.31
C ALA A 277 -23.28 -18.09 -12.29
N VAL A 278 -21.97 -17.91 -12.52
CA VAL A 278 -21.02 -19.05 -12.58
C VAL A 278 -20.63 -19.59 -11.20
N LEU A 279 -20.83 -18.82 -10.12
CA LEU A 279 -20.44 -19.21 -8.76
C LEU A 279 -21.62 -19.62 -7.86
N SER A 280 -22.84 -19.58 -8.39
CA SER A 280 -24.09 -19.78 -7.63
C SER A 280 -24.20 -21.14 -6.93
N ASP A 281 -23.48 -22.17 -7.40
CA ASP A 281 -23.49 -23.53 -6.85
C ASP A 281 -22.37 -23.80 -5.82
N ILE A 282 -21.50 -22.83 -5.54
CA ILE A 282 -20.37 -22.98 -4.62
C ILE A 282 -20.65 -22.17 -3.34
N PRO A 283 -21.07 -22.78 -2.22
CA PRO A 283 -21.50 -22.07 -1.01
C PRO A 283 -20.48 -21.05 -0.51
N LYS A 284 -19.20 -21.44 -0.42
CA LYS A 284 -18.11 -20.56 0.00
C LYS A 284 -17.97 -19.32 -0.91
N ALA A 285 -18.14 -19.50 -2.22
CA ALA A 285 -18.09 -18.43 -3.20
C ALA A 285 -19.33 -17.53 -3.11
N THR A 286 -20.51 -18.08 -2.80
CA THR A 286 -21.74 -17.29 -2.63
C THR A 286 -21.64 -16.33 -1.44
N THR A 287 -21.02 -16.76 -0.33
CA THR A 287 -20.72 -15.89 0.82
C THR A 287 -19.77 -14.76 0.44
N ALA A 288 -18.69 -15.10 -0.29
CA ALA A 288 -17.72 -14.12 -0.78
C ALA A 288 -18.37 -13.11 -1.75
N LEU A 289 -19.25 -13.57 -2.64
CA LEU A 289 -19.97 -12.73 -3.59
C LEU A 289 -20.90 -11.73 -2.91
N ALA A 290 -21.60 -12.13 -1.85
CA ALA A 290 -22.40 -11.20 -1.06
C ALA A 290 -21.51 -10.07 -0.48
N CYS A 291 -20.31 -10.40 0.01
CA CYS A 291 -19.35 -9.40 0.47
C CYS A 291 -18.86 -8.48 -0.67
N ILE A 292 -18.46 -9.07 -1.80
CA ILE A 292 -17.98 -8.33 -3.00
C ILE A 292 -19.05 -7.39 -3.56
N LYS A 293 -20.30 -7.86 -3.65
CA LYS A 293 -21.43 -7.03 -4.07
C LYS A 293 -21.61 -5.84 -3.14
N GLY A 294 -21.50 -6.05 -1.82
CA GLY A 294 -21.47 -4.98 -0.83
C GLY A 294 -20.36 -3.95 -1.07
N ILE A 295 -19.13 -4.38 -1.40
CA ILE A 295 -18.02 -3.48 -1.76
C ILE A 295 -18.39 -2.57 -2.93
N PHE A 296 -18.85 -3.16 -4.05
CA PHE A 296 -19.17 -2.40 -5.24
C PHE A 296 -20.37 -1.48 -5.04
N LEU A 297 -21.39 -1.92 -4.31
CA LEU A 297 -22.54 -1.06 -3.99
C LEU A 297 -22.13 0.15 -3.14
N ILE A 298 -21.22 -0.02 -2.17
CA ILE A 298 -20.64 1.10 -1.43
C ILE A 298 -19.89 2.04 -2.39
N GLU A 299 -19.01 1.53 -3.26
CA GLU A 299 -18.26 2.34 -4.22
C GLU A 299 -19.18 3.12 -5.18
N ILE A 300 -20.22 2.46 -5.70
CA ILE A 300 -21.25 3.05 -6.55
C ILE A 300 -22.01 4.14 -5.79
N ALA A 301 -22.42 3.89 -4.55
CA ALA A 301 -23.08 4.88 -3.71
C ALA A 301 -22.22 6.15 -3.60
N TRP A 302 -20.96 6.02 -3.18
CA TRP A 302 -20.07 7.18 -3.03
C TRP A 302 -19.81 7.92 -4.36
N LYS A 303 -19.80 7.20 -5.49
CA LYS A 303 -19.71 7.80 -6.83
C LYS A 303 -20.96 8.62 -7.17
N PHE A 304 -22.16 8.15 -6.84
CA PHE A 304 -23.41 8.90 -7.05
C PHE A 304 -23.49 10.16 -6.18
N ARG A 305 -23.12 10.04 -4.90
CA ARG A 305 -23.03 11.20 -3.98
C ARG A 305 -22.02 12.23 -4.49
N GLY A 306 -20.88 11.77 -4.96
CA GLY A 306 -19.75 12.62 -5.37
C GLY A 306 -18.98 13.19 -4.17
N SER A 307 -18.00 14.05 -4.48
CA SER A 307 -17.10 14.67 -3.49
C SER A 307 -17.60 15.99 -2.93
N LYS A 308 -18.75 16.49 -3.41
CA LYS A 308 -19.30 17.77 -2.97
C LYS A 308 -19.77 17.73 -1.51
N PRO A 309 -19.84 18.90 -0.84
CA PRO A 309 -20.51 19.02 0.45
C PRO A 309 -21.96 18.50 0.37
N ALA A 310 -22.49 18.03 1.50
CA ALA A 310 -23.86 17.52 1.59
C ALA A 310 -24.89 18.58 1.14
N SER A 311 -24.64 19.84 1.45
CA SER A 311 -25.48 20.99 1.04
C SER A 311 -25.56 21.21 -0.47
N GLU A 312 -24.65 20.63 -1.26
CA GLU A 312 -24.63 20.73 -2.72
C GLU A 312 -25.03 19.41 -3.42
N THR A 313 -25.35 18.37 -2.65
CA THR A 313 -25.77 17.08 -3.18
C THR A 313 -27.28 17.11 -3.41
N THR A 314 -27.72 16.85 -4.64
CA THR A 314 -29.15 16.89 -4.99
C THR A 314 -29.93 15.74 -4.32
N ASP A 315 -31.23 15.92 -4.11
CA ASP A 315 -32.11 14.88 -3.53
C ASP A 315 -32.02 13.56 -4.31
N LYS A 316 -31.97 13.64 -5.64
CA LYS A 316 -31.84 12.46 -6.52
C LYS A 316 -30.49 11.74 -6.33
N GLN A 317 -29.40 12.47 -6.09
CA GLN A 317 -28.11 11.85 -5.76
C GLN A 317 -28.16 11.19 -4.39
N PHE A 318 -28.80 11.82 -3.41
CA PHE A 318 -29.00 11.25 -2.08
C PHE A 318 -29.88 10.00 -2.10
N GLU A 319 -30.98 10.01 -2.86
CA GLU A 319 -31.85 8.85 -3.04
C GLU A 319 -31.06 7.65 -3.58
N LYS A 320 -30.30 7.83 -4.67
CA LYS A 320 -29.45 6.78 -5.23
C LYS A 320 -28.30 6.36 -4.32
N PHE A 321 -27.73 7.29 -3.56
CA PHE A 321 -26.75 6.98 -2.54
C PHE A 321 -27.32 6.03 -1.48
N GLN A 322 -28.51 6.34 -0.94
CA GLN A 322 -29.16 5.52 0.07
C GLN A 322 -29.65 4.18 -0.49
N GLU A 323 -30.22 4.14 -1.70
CA GLU A 323 -30.64 2.91 -2.37
C GLU A 323 -29.50 1.88 -2.44
N HIS A 324 -28.32 2.32 -2.90
CA HIS A 324 -27.16 1.44 -2.99
C HIS A 324 -26.58 1.05 -1.63
N LEU A 325 -26.60 1.94 -0.62
CA LEU A 325 -26.15 1.58 0.73
C LEU A 325 -27.10 0.59 1.42
N ASN A 326 -28.41 0.71 1.22
CA ASN A 326 -29.39 -0.25 1.73
C ASN A 326 -29.17 -1.63 1.11
N GLU A 327 -28.90 -1.71 -0.19
CA GLU A 327 -28.57 -2.98 -0.84
C GLU A 327 -27.21 -3.52 -0.36
N ALA A 328 -26.22 -2.65 -0.15
CA ALA A 328 -24.92 -3.05 0.40
C ALA A 328 -25.05 -3.64 1.80
N GLU A 329 -25.86 -3.01 2.66
CA GLU A 329 -26.18 -3.50 4.00
C GLU A 329 -26.73 -4.93 3.96
N LEU A 330 -27.75 -5.18 3.13
CA LEU A 330 -28.36 -6.49 2.99
C LEU A 330 -27.32 -7.55 2.57
N CYS A 331 -26.48 -7.20 1.59
CA CYS A 331 -25.43 -8.09 1.10
C CYS A 331 -24.38 -8.40 2.17
N LEU A 332 -23.92 -7.39 2.92
CA LEU A 332 -22.89 -7.56 3.94
C LEU A 332 -23.42 -8.29 5.18
N ARG A 333 -24.67 -8.02 5.61
CA ARG A 333 -25.35 -8.78 6.66
C ARG A 333 -25.49 -10.25 6.27
N LYS A 334 -25.88 -10.53 5.02
CA LYS A 334 -25.94 -11.90 4.49
C LYS A 334 -24.56 -12.58 4.57
N ALA A 335 -23.52 -11.94 4.02
CA ALA A 335 -22.16 -12.48 4.03
C ALA A 335 -21.69 -12.81 5.46
N TRP A 336 -21.87 -11.87 6.40
CA TRP A 336 -21.53 -12.07 7.81
C TRP A 336 -22.34 -13.18 8.49
N SER A 337 -23.63 -13.29 8.19
CA SER A 337 -24.49 -14.35 8.75
C SER A 337 -24.09 -15.75 8.28
N GLN A 338 -23.55 -15.86 7.07
CA GLN A 338 -23.08 -17.12 6.48
C GLN A 338 -21.67 -17.49 6.96
N ASP A 339 -20.81 -16.50 7.20
CA ASP A 339 -19.46 -16.70 7.74
C ASP A 339 -19.06 -15.54 8.66
N GLN A 340 -19.14 -15.77 9.97
CA GLN A 340 -18.75 -14.79 11.00
C GLN A 340 -17.23 -14.61 11.12
N ASN A 341 -16.42 -15.41 10.41
CA ASN A 341 -14.98 -15.17 10.29
C ASN A 341 -14.63 -14.30 9.09
N LEU A 342 -15.63 -13.90 8.28
CA LEU A 342 -15.44 -12.94 7.20
C LEU A 342 -15.46 -11.50 7.75
N SER A 343 -14.44 -11.15 8.54
CA SER A 343 -14.31 -9.83 9.18
C SER A 343 -14.35 -8.65 8.22
N LEU A 344 -14.01 -8.85 6.94
CA LEU A 344 -14.14 -7.83 5.91
C LEU A 344 -15.60 -7.34 5.76
N ALA A 345 -16.60 -8.24 5.86
CA ALA A 345 -18.00 -7.85 5.76
C ALA A 345 -18.41 -6.92 6.92
N ALA A 346 -17.98 -7.26 8.14
CA ALA A 346 -18.20 -6.42 9.31
C ALA A 346 -17.45 -5.08 9.23
N ALA A 347 -16.22 -5.06 8.73
CA ALA A 347 -15.48 -3.82 8.52
C ALA A 347 -16.20 -2.89 7.52
N LEU A 348 -16.70 -3.44 6.41
CA LEU A 348 -17.43 -2.66 5.39
C LEU A 348 -18.77 -2.12 5.92
N MET A 349 -19.41 -2.80 6.87
CA MET A 349 -20.60 -2.29 7.54
C MET A 349 -20.35 -0.97 8.29
N ILE A 350 -19.13 -0.68 8.74
CA ILE A 350 -18.78 0.62 9.33
C ILE A 350 -18.95 1.76 8.29
N ARG A 351 -18.58 1.51 7.03
CA ARG A 351 -18.78 2.48 5.94
C ARG A 351 -20.26 2.66 5.59
N VAL A 352 -21.03 1.58 5.66
CA VAL A 352 -22.49 1.61 5.49
C VAL A 352 -23.12 2.46 6.60
N CYS A 353 -22.76 2.21 7.87
CA CYS A 353 -23.22 2.99 9.02
C CYS A 353 -22.92 4.49 8.83
N MET A 354 -21.68 4.82 8.44
CA MET A 354 -21.27 6.20 8.16
C MET A 354 -22.09 6.85 7.04
N GLY A 355 -22.36 6.12 5.95
CA GLY A 355 -23.08 6.67 4.79
C GLY A 355 -24.59 6.80 5.01
N GLN A 356 -25.20 5.87 5.76
CA GLN A 356 -26.63 5.88 6.10
C GLN A 356 -26.95 6.79 7.29
N GLY A 357 -25.94 7.27 8.03
CA GLY A 357 -26.17 8.05 9.23
C GLY A 357 -26.65 7.20 10.42
N LEU A 358 -26.28 5.92 10.47
CA LEU A 358 -26.71 5.01 11.55
C LEU A 358 -26.10 5.43 12.90
N PRO A 359 -26.78 5.12 14.02
CA PRO A 359 -26.29 5.48 15.35
C PRO A 359 -24.95 4.82 15.67
N ARG A 360 -24.19 5.44 16.57
CA ARG A 360 -22.84 4.99 16.96
C ARG A 360 -22.85 3.58 17.51
N GLU A 361 -23.90 3.21 18.23
CA GLU A 361 -24.07 1.87 18.81
C GLU A 361 -24.06 0.78 17.72
N GLU A 362 -24.68 1.03 16.56
CA GLU A 362 -24.68 0.09 15.43
C GLU A 362 -23.28 0.01 14.81
N MET A 363 -22.60 1.15 14.60
CA MET A 363 -21.23 1.16 14.10
C MET A 363 -20.27 0.38 15.02
N GLU A 364 -20.35 0.62 16.33
CA GLU A 364 -19.49 -0.02 17.33
C GLU A 364 -19.79 -1.52 17.48
N LEU A 365 -21.04 -1.96 17.26
CA LEU A 365 -21.38 -3.38 17.12
C LEU A 365 -20.60 -4.03 15.97
N TRP A 366 -20.58 -3.40 14.80
CA TRP A 366 -19.84 -3.91 13.65
C TRP A 366 -18.33 -3.85 13.85
N PHE A 367 -17.82 -2.78 14.46
CA PHE A 367 -16.41 -2.68 14.83
C PHE A 367 -16.00 -3.79 15.81
N LYS A 368 -16.81 -4.04 16.84
CA LYS A 368 -16.59 -5.13 17.80
C LYS A 368 -16.57 -6.50 17.13
N ARG A 369 -17.48 -6.75 16.17
CA ARG A 369 -17.47 -8.00 15.38
C ARG A 369 -16.15 -8.23 14.62
N VAL A 370 -15.52 -7.17 14.14
CA VAL A 370 -14.17 -7.26 13.52
C VAL A 370 -13.11 -7.63 14.57
N LEU A 371 -13.15 -7.02 15.76
CA LEU A 371 -12.18 -7.27 16.82
C LEU A 371 -12.31 -8.67 17.45
N ASP A 372 -13.54 -9.17 17.56
CA ASP A 372 -13.86 -10.49 18.11
C ASP A 372 -13.64 -11.62 17.09
N SER A 373 -13.56 -11.30 15.80
CA SER A 373 -13.30 -12.29 14.74
C SER A 373 -11.90 -12.90 14.90
N ASP A 374 -11.82 -14.22 14.70
CA ASP A 374 -10.53 -14.92 14.67
C ASP A 374 -9.65 -14.44 13.51
N ASN A 375 -10.25 -13.89 12.46
CA ASN A 375 -9.59 -13.33 11.29
C ASN A 375 -9.27 -11.83 11.43
N SER A 376 -7.98 -11.50 11.58
CA SER A 376 -7.46 -10.12 11.66
C SER A 376 -7.41 -9.37 10.34
N SER A 377 -7.66 -9.99 9.19
CA SER A 377 -7.29 -9.41 7.90
C SER A 377 -7.95 -8.06 7.59
N ALA A 378 -9.03 -7.71 8.30
CA ALA A 378 -9.79 -6.47 8.12
C ALA A 378 -9.69 -5.48 9.30
N ILE A 379 -8.84 -5.72 10.31
CA ILE A 379 -8.76 -4.85 11.51
C ILE A 379 -8.23 -3.46 11.15
N TYR A 380 -7.18 -3.40 10.32
CA TYR A 380 -6.65 -2.11 9.87
C TYR A 380 -7.73 -1.31 9.13
N GLU A 381 -8.44 -1.97 8.21
CA GLU A 381 -9.53 -1.40 7.43
C GLU A 381 -10.67 -0.92 8.35
N ALA A 382 -11.05 -1.70 9.37
CA ALA A 382 -12.08 -1.32 10.33
C ALA A 382 -11.69 -0.10 11.17
N CYS A 383 -10.45 -0.05 11.66
CA CYS A 383 -9.94 1.11 12.39
C CYS A 383 -9.88 2.34 11.47
N TYR A 384 -9.44 2.19 10.22
CA TYR A 384 -9.45 3.27 9.24
C TYR A 384 -10.87 3.78 8.94
N TYR A 385 -11.86 2.88 8.79
CA TYR A 385 -13.25 3.28 8.58
C TYR A 385 -13.87 3.92 9.81
N LYS A 386 -13.52 3.46 11.02
CA LYS A 386 -13.94 4.10 12.27
C LYS A 386 -13.38 5.51 12.41
N LEU A 387 -12.12 5.74 12.05
CA LEU A 387 -11.57 7.11 11.94
C LEU A 387 -12.40 7.97 10.99
N GLY A 388 -12.80 7.41 9.84
CA GLY A 388 -13.71 8.07 8.90
C GLY A 388 -15.06 8.44 9.53
N TYR A 389 -15.67 7.51 10.27
CA TYR A 389 -16.96 7.71 10.96
C TYR A 389 -16.89 8.82 12.02
N LEU A 390 -15.79 8.86 12.79
CA LEU A 390 -15.59 9.82 13.89
C LEU A 390 -15.28 11.25 13.42
N LYS A 391 -15.15 11.51 12.11
CA LYS A 391 -14.88 12.88 11.64
C LYS A 391 -16.03 13.83 12.00
N PRO A 392 -15.73 15.12 12.28
CA PRO A 392 -16.72 16.17 12.57
C PRO A 392 -17.90 16.28 11.61
N GLN A 393 -17.66 16.07 10.32
CA GLN A 393 -18.69 16.17 9.28
C GLN A 393 -19.64 14.96 9.23
N TRP A 394 -19.39 13.95 10.06
CA TRP A 394 -20.19 12.72 10.14
C TRP A 394 -20.76 12.59 11.55
N HIS A 395 -20.13 11.82 12.44
CA HIS A 395 -20.73 11.44 13.74
C HIS A 395 -19.82 11.68 14.95
N GLY A 396 -18.68 12.36 14.77
CA GLY A 396 -17.77 12.61 15.88
C GLY A 396 -17.19 14.02 15.88
N SER A 397 -15.95 14.14 16.35
CA SER A 397 -15.25 15.40 16.57
C SER A 397 -13.76 15.24 16.29
N GLU A 398 -13.02 16.35 16.16
CA GLU A 398 -11.56 16.28 15.99
C GLU A 398 -10.89 15.58 17.19
N ALA A 399 -11.43 15.82 18.39
CA ALA A 399 -10.95 15.20 19.62
C ALA A 399 -11.12 13.67 19.58
N GLU A 400 -12.28 13.16 19.15
CA GLU A 400 -12.51 11.71 19.04
C GLU A 400 -11.66 11.05 17.95
N VAL A 401 -11.43 11.71 16.82
CA VAL A 401 -10.50 11.22 15.79
C VAL A 401 -9.09 11.05 16.36
N ARG A 402 -8.58 12.07 17.07
CA ARG A 402 -7.24 12.03 17.69
C ARG A 402 -7.15 10.99 18.79
N ALA A 403 -8.12 10.97 19.69
CA ALA A 403 -8.11 10.07 20.81
C ALA A 403 -8.22 8.61 20.37
N PHE A 404 -8.97 8.29 19.31
CA PHE A 404 -9.03 6.94 18.73
C PHE A 404 -7.73 6.57 18.01
N ALA A 405 -7.09 7.54 17.33
CA ALA A 405 -5.79 7.33 16.72
C ALA A 405 -4.68 7.09 17.75
N ARG A 406 -4.70 7.81 18.89
CA ARG A 406 -3.82 7.55 20.04
C ARG A 406 -4.08 6.17 20.65
N GLN A 407 -5.34 5.75 20.75
CA GLN A 407 -5.69 4.39 21.17
C GLN A 407 -5.07 3.34 20.23
N CYS A 408 -5.16 3.54 18.91
CA CYS A 408 -4.52 2.67 17.92
C CYS A 408 -2.99 2.66 18.06
N MET A 409 -2.37 3.83 18.27
CA MET A 409 -0.94 3.97 18.49
C MET A 409 -0.44 3.20 19.71
N ARG A 410 -1.14 3.29 20.84
CA ARG A 410 -0.76 2.60 22.08
C ARG A 410 -0.88 1.09 22.02
N THR A 411 -1.54 0.52 21.01
CA THR A 411 -1.49 -0.94 20.79
C THR A 411 -0.09 -1.44 20.47
N TRP A 412 0.77 -0.55 19.93
CA TRP A 412 2.10 -0.87 19.45
C TRP A 412 2.15 -2.10 18.55
N ASP A 413 1.07 -2.34 17.81
CA ASP A 413 1.00 -3.47 16.89
C ASP A 413 1.68 -3.12 15.59
N ASP A 414 2.90 -3.61 15.48
CA ASP A 414 3.75 -3.48 14.31
C ASP A 414 3.34 -4.41 13.16
N VAL A 415 2.58 -5.49 13.44
CA VAL A 415 2.07 -6.42 12.43
C VAL A 415 0.92 -5.79 11.64
N LEU A 416 -0.03 -5.17 12.33
CA LEU A 416 -1.20 -4.56 11.72
C LEU A 416 -0.99 -3.10 11.32
N LEU A 417 0.16 -2.51 11.68
CA LEU A 417 0.46 -1.10 11.43
C LEU A 417 -0.59 -0.12 11.98
N LEU A 418 -1.36 -0.53 13.01
CA LEU A 418 -2.35 0.35 13.64
C LEU A 418 -1.76 1.66 14.14
N PRO A 419 -0.52 1.70 14.66
CA PRO A 419 0.08 2.97 15.05
C PRO A 419 0.24 3.97 13.89
N LEU A 420 0.36 3.51 12.65
CA LEU A 420 0.42 4.41 11.48
C LEU A 420 -0.93 5.07 11.16
N LEU A 421 -2.04 4.60 11.74
CA LEU A 421 -3.34 5.28 11.63
C LEU A 421 -3.34 6.67 12.27
N MET A 422 -2.37 6.97 13.15
CA MET A 422 -2.14 8.35 13.59
C MET A 422 -1.89 9.29 12.41
N ILE A 423 -1.06 8.88 11.45
CA ILE A 423 -0.75 9.69 10.26
C ILE A 423 -2.00 9.85 9.38
N GLU A 424 -2.81 8.80 9.25
CA GLU A 424 -4.06 8.85 8.50
C GLU A 424 -5.10 9.77 9.17
N ALA A 425 -5.26 9.68 10.48
CA ALA A 425 -6.15 10.56 11.25
C ALA A 425 -5.80 12.03 11.03
N GLN A 426 -4.50 12.34 11.03
CA GLN A 426 -4.02 13.69 10.78
C GLN A 426 -4.26 14.16 9.34
N ASN A 427 -3.99 13.31 8.35
CA ASN A 427 -4.31 13.62 6.96
C ASN A 427 -5.80 13.89 6.78
N MET A 428 -6.66 13.12 7.47
CA MET A 428 -8.11 13.35 7.46
C MET A 428 -8.47 14.72 8.04
N LEU A 429 -7.92 15.08 9.20
CA LEU A 429 -8.18 16.37 9.87
C LEU A 429 -7.67 17.56 9.04
N GLY A 430 -6.47 17.47 8.47
CA GLY A 430 -5.96 18.51 7.58
C GLY A 430 -6.81 18.67 6.33
N GLY A 431 -7.32 17.56 5.78
CA GLY A 431 -8.26 17.58 4.66
C GLY A 431 -9.57 18.31 4.99
N LEU A 432 -10.06 18.26 6.24
CA LEU A 432 -11.23 19.04 6.69
C LEU A 432 -11.00 20.54 6.60
N LYS A 433 -9.77 20.96 6.84
CA LYS A 433 -9.33 22.36 6.79
C LYS A 433 -8.93 22.79 5.37
N GLY A 434 -9.10 21.92 4.37
CA GLY A 434 -8.74 22.18 2.99
C GLY A 434 -7.22 22.15 2.74
N TYR A 435 -6.44 21.62 3.66
CA TYR A 435 -4.98 21.53 3.49
C TYR A 435 -4.63 20.39 2.54
N PRO A 436 -3.79 20.63 1.51
CA PRO A 436 -3.21 19.56 0.73
C PRO A 436 -2.47 18.56 1.62
N ARG A 437 -2.56 17.28 1.30
CA ARG A 437 -1.81 16.22 2.01
C ARG A 437 -0.31 16.51 1.87
N GLY A 438 0.38 16.62 3.02
CA GLY A 438 1.77 17.10 3.16
C GLY A 438 1.86 18.48 3.84
N ILE A 439 1.16 19.49 3.30
CA ILE A 439 1.01 20.82 3.94
C ILE A 439 0.16 20.75 5.21
N ALA A 440 -0.83 19.84 5.24
CA ALA A 440 -1.69 19.58 6.39
C ALA A 440 -0.91 19.46 7.70
N LEU A 441 0.19 18.71 7.69
CA LEU A 441 0.98 18.43 8.89
C LEU A 441 1.61 19.70 9.46
N LYS A 442 2.16 20.54 8.56
CA LYS A 442 2.75 21.83 8.94
C LYS A 442 1.72 22.74 9.59
N ARG A 443 0.58 22.91 8.94
CA ARG A 443 -0.50 23.79 9.43
C ARG A 443 -1.10 23.26 10.72
N LEU A 444 -1.32 21.95 10.82
CA LEU A 444 -1.80 21.33 12.05
C LEU A 444 -0.80 21.50 13.20
N GLN A 445 0.52 21.41 12.94
CA GLN A 445 1.54 21.68 13.94
C GLN A 445 1.57 23.16 14.39
N GLU A 446 1.37 24.09 13.45
CA GLU A 446 1.28 25.53 13.77
C GLU A 446 0.06 25.84 14.64
N GLU A 447 -1.06 25.14 14.44
CA GLU A 447 -2.30 25.29 15.21
C GLU A 447 -2.28 24.54 16.54
N ASP A 448 -1.63 23.37 16.58
CA ASP A 448 -1.58 22.47 17.71
C ASP A 448 -0.16 21.91 17.87
N PRO A 449 0.67 22.54 18.73
CA PRO A 449 2.05 22.11 18.93
C PRO A 449 2.21 20.67 19.42
N THR A 450 1.19 20.12 20.10
CA THR A 450 1.21 18.74 20.64
C THR A 450 1.16 17.67 19.55
N TYR A 451 0.87 18.08 18.32
CA TYR A 451 0.79 17.23 17.16
C TYR A 451 2.07 16.41 16.88
N TRP A 452 3.24 17.05 16.98
CA TRP A 452 4.52 16.35 16.85
C TRP A 452 4.78 15.43 18.04
N ASP A 453 4.30 15.79 19.22
CA ASP A 453 4.48 14.98 20.44
C ASP A 453 3.72 13.66 20.33
N ASP A 454 2.65 13.59 19.53
CA ASP A 454 1.98 12.33 19.18
C ASP A 454 2.77 11.48 18.18
N LEU A 455 3.41 12.10 17.20
CA LEU A 455 4.14 11.39 16.14
C LEU A 455 5.54 10.95 16.57
N LYS A 456 6.22 11.74 17.39
CA LYS A 456 7.61 11.48 17.78
C LYS A 456 7.77 10.08 18.42
N PRO A 457 6.93 9.65 19.38
CA PRO A 457 7.01 8.31 19.97
C PRO A 457 6.72 7.19 18.97
N LEU A 458 5.78 7.42 18.04
CA LEU A 458 5.48 6.46 16.96
C LEU A 458 6.73 6.15 16.15
N TYR A 459 7.45 7.19 15.74
CA TYR A 459 8.67 7.06 14.96
C TYR A 459 9.83 6.49 15.75
N ALA A 460 10.02 6.92 17.00
CA ALA A 460 10.98 6.32 17.93
C ALA A 460 10.83 4.81 18.01
N HIS A 461 9.57 4.37 18.20
CA HIS A 461 9.23 2.97 18.37
C HIS A 461 9.60 2.14 17.13
N TYR A 462 9.17 2.58 15.93
CA TYR A 462 9.50 1.86 14.70
C TYR A 462 10.99 1.90 14.36
N ALA A 463 11.67 3.03 14.60
CA ALA A 463 13.12 3.13 14.38
C ALA A 463 13.90 2.15 15.27
N LYS A 464 13.41 1.87 16.48
CA LYS A 464 13.99 0.89 17.42
C LYS A 464 13.64 -0.55 17.06
N LEU A 465 12.36 -0.84 16.81
CA LEU A 465 11.91 -2.21 16.53
C LEU A 465 12.39 -2.71 15.17
N ARG A 466 12.37 -1.84 14.16
CA ARG A 466 12.59 -2.20 12.76
C ARG A 466 13.52 -1.19 12.11
N PRO A 467 14.82 -1.23 12.46
CA PRO A 467 15.77 -0.25 11.95
C PRO A 467 15.94 -0.33 10.43
N ASP A 468 15.58 -1.45 9.81
CA ASP A 468 15.58 -1.74 8.38
C ASP A 468 14.28 -1.32 7.66
N TYR A 469 13.24 -0.86 8.37
CA TYR A 469 11.94 -0.63 7.77
C TYR A 469 11.90 0.68 6.95
N ARG A 470 12.06 0.52 5.64
CA ARG A 470 12.25 1.62 4.69
C ARG A 470 11.04 2.54 4.58
N GLY A 471 9.83 1.97 4.57
CA GLY A 471 8.57 2.69 4.37
C GLY A 471 8.35 3.79 5.43
N PRO A 472 8.16 3.43 6.72
CA PRO A 472 7.95 4.41 7.78
C PRO A 472 9.11 5.39 7.97
N ARG A 473 10.37 4.98 7.76
CA ARG A 473 11.52 5.89 7.78
C ARG A 473 11.48 6.90 6.62
N THR A 474 11.07 6.46 5.43
CA THR A 474 10.92 7.37 4.28
C THR A 474 9.79 8.36 4.53
N LEU A 475 8.68 7.88 5.09
CA LEU A 475 7.57 8.72 5.50
C LEU A 475 7.99 9.72 6.59
N LEU A 476 8.73 9.27 7.61
CA LEU A 476 9.31 10.11 8.65
C LEU A 476 10.21 11.20 8.07
N ALA A 477 11.16 10.82 7.22
CA ALA A 477 12.07 11.76 6.57
C ALA A 477 11.27 12.83 5.81
N TYR A 478 10.27 12.40 5.05
CA TYR A 478 9.37 13.30 4.34
C TYR A 478 8.59 14.22 5.29
N LEU A 479 7.94 13.70 6.35
CA LEU A 479 7.19 14.53 7.30
C LEU A 479 8.10 15.50 8.05
N ALA A 480 9.28 15.05 8.47
CA ALA A 480 10.26 15.86 9.17
C ALA A 480 10.74 17.02 8.31
N GLY A 481 11.08 16.76 7.04
CA GLY A 481 11.56 17.78 6.12
C GLY A 481 10.46 18.73 5.63
N PHE A 482 9.42 18.20 5.00
CA PHE A 482 8.37 19.02 4.37
C PHE A 482 7.32 19.52 5.35
N GLY A 483 6.92 18.68 6.30
CA GLY A 483 5.85 19.00 7.24
C GLY A 483 6.32 19.88 8.39
N LEU A 484 7.49 19.59 8.96
CA LEU A 484 7.84 20.11 10.29
C LEU A 484 9.10 20.98 10.33
N GLU A 485 9.77 21.17 9.19
CA GLU A 485 11.07 21.87 9.09
C GLU A 485 12.15 21.30 10.03
N LYS A 486 12.05 20.02 10.40
CA LYS A 486 13.03 19.24 11.18
C LYS A 486 14.06 18.61 10.24
N TYR A 487 14.84 19.47 9.59
CA TYR A 487 15.74 19.08 8.51
C TYR A 487 16.88 18.16 8.95
N ASP A 488 17.34 18.31 10.18
CA ASP A 488 18.28 17.42 10.87
C ASP A 488 17.76 15.97 10.91
N LEU A 489 16.53 15.78 11.39
CA LEU A 489 15.88 14.48 11.44
C LEU A 489 15.64 13.92 10.04
N CYS A 490 15.19 14.75 9.10
CA CYS A 490 15.04 14.36 7.70
C CYS A 490 16.35 13.81 7.11
N VAL A 491 17.45 14.57 7.23
CA VAL A 491 18.76 14.18 6.71
C VAL A 491 19.26 12.91 7.37
N ARG A 492 19.11 12.77 8.69
CA ARG A 492 19.47 11.54 9.42
C ARG A 492 18.72 10.33 8.87
N GLU A 493 17.41 10.42 8.70
CA GLU A 493 16.60 9.30 8.23
C GLU A 493 16.91 8.92 6.78
N LEU A 494 17.08 9.91 5.89
CA LEU A 494 17.55 9.66 4.51
C LEU A 494 18.93 9.01 4.50
N PHE A 495 19.83 9.43 5.38
CA PHE A 495 21.16 8.84 5.50
C PHE A 495 21.10 7.38 5.96
N LEU A 496 20.26 7.06 6.95
CA LEU A 496 20.06 5.69 7.42
C LEU A 496 19.43 4.80 6.34
N LEU A 497 18.57 5.37 5.50
CA LEU A 497 17.96 4.67 4.36
C LEU A 497 18.97 4.40 3.24
N GLY A 498 19.94 5.29 3.02
CA GLY A 498 20.82 5.26 1.86
C GLY A 498 20.02 5.21 0.55
N ASP A 499 20.40 4.33 -0.37
CA ASP A 499 19.65 4.07 -1.62
C ASP A 499 18.36 3.25 -1.39
N GLY A 500 18.12 2.79 -0.16
CA GLY A 500 16.99 1.98 0.24
C GLY A 500 15.73 2.76 0.60
N TYR A 501 15.63 4.06 0.32
CA TYR A 501 14.37 4.77 0.58
C TYR A 501 13.21 4.21 -0.26
N SER A 502 11.99 4.29 0.28
CA SER A 502 10.79 3.84 -0.43
C SER A 502 10.42 4.84 -1.52
N ARG A 503 10.82 4.55 -2.76
CA ARG A 503 10.41 5.32 -3.95
C ARG A 503 8.89 5.43 -4.08
N TYR A 504 8.18 4.39 -3.67
CA TYR A 504 6.71 4.38 -3.66
C TYR A 504 6.18 5.48 -2.74
N GLU A 505 6.63 5.54 -1.48
CA GLU A 505 6.14 6.53 -0.52
C GLU A 505 6.41 7.96 -0.98
N ILE A 506 7.58 8.21 -1.58
CA ILE A 506 7.93 9.51 -2.18
C ILE A 506 7.01 9.81 -3.37
N ALA A 507 6.82 8.86 -4.28
CA ALA A 507 5.99 9.05 -5.47
C ALA A 507 4.50 9.27 -5.15
N GLN A 508 4.01 8.83 -3.99
CA GLN A 508 2.63 9.03 -3.59
C GLN A 508 2.32 10.44 -3.08
N GLN A 509 3.35 11.26 -2.77
CA GLN A 509 3.14 12.57 -2.16
C GLN A 509 2.55 13.59 -3.14
N PRO A 510 1.47 14.32 -2.77
CA PRO A 510 0.78 15.23 -3.67
C PRO A 510 1.66 16.34 -4.24
N GLU A 511 2.60 16.89 -3.48
CA GLU A 511 3.52 17.94 -3.94
C GLU A 511 4.42 17.42 -5.05
N ILE A 512 4.88 16.17 -4.89
CA ILE A 512 5.68 15.48 -5.90
C ILE A 512 4.80 15.19 -7.12
N LYS A 513 3.58 14.68 -6.92
CA LYS A 513 2.59 14.47 -7.98
C LYS A 513 2.21 15.75 -8.74
N ALA A 514 2.12 16.89 -8.05
CA ALA A 514 1.77 18.17 -8.65
C ALA A 514 2.92 18.74 -9.50
N THR A 515 4.18 18.42 -9.16
CA THR A 515 5.34 18.73 -10.02
C THR A 515 5.46 17.81 -11.24
N TRP A 516 4.55 16.86 -11.44
CA TRP A 516 4.45 16.07 -12.66
C TRP A 516 3.97 16.98 -13.80
N VAL A 517 4.91 17.66 -14.46
CA VAL A 517 4.63 18.39 -15.70
C VAL A 517 4.41 17.35 -16.80
N ARG A 518 3.20 17.36 -17.39
CA ARG A 518 2.89 16.63 -18.61
C ARG A 518 3.74 17.23 -19.73
N HIS A 519 4.83 16.58 -20.12
CA HIS A 519 5.65 17.08 -21.23
C HIS A 519 4.87 16.90 -22.54
N PRO A 520 4.68 17.93 -23.38
CA PRO A 520 3.83 17.85 -24.58
C PRO A 520 4.30 16.83 -25.62
N ASP A 521 5.61 16.58 -25.69
CA ASP A 521 6.26 15.73 -26.71
C ASP A 521 6.76 14.38 -26.18
N SER A 522 6.58 14.11 -24.88
CA SER A 522 6.81 12.77 -24.33
C SER A 522 5.47 12.19 -23.92
N VAL A 523 4.91 11.36 -24.80
CA VAL A 523 3.80 10.49 -24.43
C VAL A 523 4.36 9.51 -23.37
N ASP A 524 4.17 9.87 -22.10
CA ASP A 524 4.38 9.08 -20.89
C ASP A 524 5.79 8.51 -20.65
N ARG A 525 6.84 9.33 -20.78
CA ARG A 525 8.12 9.04 -20.09
C ARG A 525 8.11 9.64 -18.70
N TYR A 526 7.68 8.87 -17.72
CA TYR A 526 8.22 8.99 -16.38
C TYR A 526 9.72 8.65 -16.47
N GLU A 527 10.61 9.64 -16.51
CA GLU A 527 12.01 9.45 -16.09
C GLU A 527 12.02 8.89 -14.63
N PRO A 528 13.14 8.57 -13.98
CA PRO A 528 13.13 8.22 -12.57
C PRO A 528 12.61 9.41 -11.73
N VAL A 529 11.28 9.54 -11.62
CA VAL A 529 10.58 10.71 -11.09
C VAL A 529 10.78 10.79 -9.60
N ALA A 530 10.96 9.66 -8.92
CA ALA A 530 11.41 9.64 -7.53
C ALA A 530 12.77 10.32 -7.38
N ASP A 531 13.73 10.06 -8.29
CA ASP A 531 15.04 10.71 -8.24
C ASP A 531 14.96 12.20 -8.62
N ALA A 532 14.11 12.60 -9.58
CA ALA A 532 13.87 14.02 -9.92
C ALA A 532 13.11 14.79 -8.82
N ALA A 533 12.15 14.15 -8.16
CA ALA A 533 11.43 14.71 -7.03
C ALA A 533 12.31 14.79 -5.79
N LEU A 534 13.11 13.76 -5.53
CA LEU A 534 14.15 13.78 -4.50
C LEU A 534 15.19 14.85 -4.81
N ARG A 535 15.59 15.04 -6.08
CA ARG A 535 16.42 16.20 -6.51
C ARG A 535 15.78 17.51 -6.13
N ASN A 536 14.54 17.72 -6.53
CA ASN A 536 13.83 18.97 -6.25
C ASN A 536 13.66 19.17 -4.75
N PHE A 537 13.40 18.11 -3.98
CA PHE A 537 13.35 18.15 -2.53
C PHE A 537 14.70 18.55 -1.93
N LEU A 538 15.78 17.86 -2.27
CA LEU A 538 17.13 18.17 -1.78
C LEU A 538 17.52 19.60 -2.17
N ASN A 539 17.20 20.04 -3.38
CA ASN A 539 17.43 21.41 -3.84
C ASN A 539 16.57 22.46 -3.08
N GLN A 540 15.33 22.13 -2.70
CA GLN A 540 14.49 22.99 -1.87
C GLN A 540 15.04 23.08 -0.43
N LEU A 541 15.46 21.95 0.14
CA LEU A 541 16.17 21.93 1.43
C LEU A 541 17.42 22.82 1.39
N GLU A 542 18.22 22.73 0.32
CA GLU A 542 19.40 23.58 0.13
C GLU A 542 19.09 25.08 0.05
N ARG A 543 17.90 25.47 -0.44
CA ARG A 543 17.49 26.87 -0.54
C ARG A 543 16.97 27.45 0.78
N ILE A 544 16.38 26.61 1.63
CA ILE A 544 15.74 27.03 2.89
C ILE A 544 16.73 26.97 4.07
N ALA A 545 17.67 26.02 4.06
CA ALA A 545 18.69 25.84 5.09
C ALA A 545 19.80 26.92 5.22
N PRO A 546 20.03 27.89 4.30
CA PRO A 546 21.06 28.92 4.49
C PRO A 546 20.64 30.07 5.42
N SER A 547 19.35 30.24 5.71
CA SER A 547 18.82 31.35 6.52
C SER A 547 18.51 31.01 7.98
N LYS A 548 18.71 29.75 8.38
CA LYS A 548 18.61 29.21 9.74
C LYS A 548 19.85 28.34 9.98
#